data_AF-A0A4R2DKJ6-F1
#
_entry.id   AF-A0A4R2DKJ6-F1
#
_cell.length_a   1.000
_cell.length_b   1.000
_cell.length_c   1.000
_cell.angle_alpha   90.00
_cell.angle_beta   90.00
_cell.angle_gamma   90.00
#
_symmetry.space_group_name_H-M   'P 1'
#
loop_
_entity.id
_entity.type
_entity.pdbx_description
1 polymer ?
#
loop_
_entity_poly.entity_id
_entity_poly.type
_entity_poly.pdbx_seq_one_letter_code
_entity_poly.pdbx_strand_id
1 'polypeptide(L)'
;MDRMEPEPRNVVDLGAARAAREPRLLRQVYGEVLRNERRDQDRSLDDVARAVGMSKQYLSEIERGRKDPSSEILGSVCNALGMPVEQLLEQGIRRMSAHRAIGTTQQTTVELRAA
;
A
#
# COMPACT_ATOMS: atom_id res chain seq x y z
N MET A 1 46.59 9.27 25.91
CA MET A 1 45.25 8.81 26.31
C MET A 1 44.32 9.16 25.18
N ASP A 2 44.27 8.28 24.19
CA ASP A 2 43.44 8.43 23.00
C ASP A 2 42.00 8.10 23.39
N ARG A 3 41.08 9.05 23.23
CA ARG A 3 39.66 8.85 23.55
C ARG A 3 39.06 8.07 22.39
N MET A 4 38.87 6.78 22.60
CA MET A 4 38.10 5.92 21.72
C MET A 4 36.63 6.39 21.70
N GLU A 5 36.28 7.20 20.69
CA GLU A 5 34.89 7.48 20.34
C GLU A 5 34.20 6.14 20.03
N PRO A 6 33.05 5.83 20.65
CA PRO A 6 32.35 4.60 20.31
C PRO A 6 31.75 4.72 18.90
N GLU A 7 32.21 3.85 18.00
CA GLU A 7 31.62 3.63 16.67
C GLU A 7 30.08 3.54 16.74
N PRO A 8 29.34 4.16 15.81
CA PRO A 8 27.89 4.10 15.80
C PRO A 8 27.45 2.65 15.60
N ARG A 9 26.92 2.03 16.66
CA ARG A 9 26.26 0.73 16.59
C ARG A 9 25.13 0.83 15.58
N ASN A 10 25.31 0.20 14.43
CA ASN A 10 24.26 0.00 13.45
C ASN A 10 23.17 -0.89 14.08
N VAL A 11 22.19 -0.25 14.73
CA VAL A 11 21.02 -0.92 15.27
C VAL A 11 20.12 -1.23 14.09
N VAL A 12 20.31 -2.40 13.47
CA VAL A 12 19.38 -2.91 12.47
C VAL A 12 17.99 -3.01 13.10
N ASP A 13 17.05 -2.18 12.63
CA ASP A 13 15.65 -2.23 13.03
C ASP A 13 15.01 -3.51 12.44
N LEU A 14 15.10 -4.58 13.22
CA LEU A 14 14.51 -5.88 12.91
C LEU A 14 12.98 -5.80 12.79
N GLY A 15 12.34 -4.79 13.38
CA GLY A 15 10.89 -4.54 13.29
C GLY A 15 10.49 -3.98 11.92
N ALA A 16 11.22 -2.97 11.43
CA ALA A 16 11.03 -2.43 10.08
C ALA A 16 11.32 -3.49 9.00
N ALA A 17 12.38 -4.30 9.19
CA ALA A 17 12.72 -5.39 8.28
C ALA A 17 11.65 -6.49 8.25
N ARG A 18 10.94 -6.74 9.36
CA ARG A 18 9.82 -7.70 9.40
C ARG A 18 8.56 -7.14 8.75
N ALA A 19 8.21 -5.89 9.01
CA ALA A 19 7.08 -5.22 8.36
C ALA A 19 7.25 -5.14 6.83
N ALA A 20 8.50 -4.95 6.36
CA ALA A 20 8.83 -5.01 4.93
C ALA A 20 8.69 -6.40 4.30
N ARG A 21 8.63 -7.47 5.11
CA ARG A 21 8.50 -8.87 4.68
C ARG A 21 7.08 -9.40 4.82
N GLU A 22 6.19 -8.70 5.52
CA GLU A 22 4.80 -9.14 5.65
C GLU A 22 4.08 -8.96 4.31
N PRO A 23 3.38 -10.00 3.82
CA PRO A 23 2.65 -9.89 2.57
C PRO A 23 1.57 -8.82 2.71
N ARG A 24 1.59 -7.82 1.81
CA ARG A 24 0.56 -6.79 1.77
C ARG A 24 -0.80 -7.43 1.63
N LEU A 25 -1.75 -6.97 2.43
CA LEU A 25 -3.12 -7.44 2.39
C LEU A 25 -3.82 -6.84 1.18
N LEU A 26 -4.71 -7.62 0.54
CA LEU A 26 -5.38 -7.18 -0.68
C LEU A 26 -6.12 -5.85 -0.51
N ARG A 27 -6.77 -5.63 0.64
CA ARG A 27 -7.42 -4.34 0.97
C ARG A 27 -6.48 -3.14 0.96
N GLN A 28 -5.21 -3.33 1.31
CA GLN A 28 -4.23 -2.24 1.29
C GLN A 28 -3.86 -1.92 -0.17
N VAL A 29 -3.68 -2.96 -0.99
CA VAL A 29 -3.33 -2.82 -2.40
C VAL A 29 -4.46 -2.12 -3.17
N TYR A 30 -5.70 -2.62 -3.05
CA TYR A 30 -6.84 -1.99 -3.73
C TYR A 30 -7.16 -0.61 -3.14
N GLY A 31 -7.03 -0.42 -1.82
CA GLY A 31 -7.22 0.88 -1.19
C GLY A 31 -6.27 1.95 -1.74
N GLU A 32 -5.00 1.62 -1.94
CA GLU A 32 -4.01 2.52 -2.55
C GLU A 32 -4.33 2.84 -4.01
N VAL A 33 -4.79 1.86 -4.78
CA VAL A 33 -5.19 2.05 -6.19
C VAL A 33 -6.34 3.05 -6.27
N LEU A 34 -7.42 2.80 -5.51
CA LEU A 34 -8.61 3.66 -5.49
C LEU A 34 -8.28 5.08 -5.02
N ARG A 35 -7.43 5.20 -3.99
CA ARG A 35 -6.97 6.49 -3.48
C ARG A 35 -6.21 7.29 -4.52
N ASN A 36 -5.33 6.64 -5.29
CA ASN A 36 -4.56 7.28 -6.34
C ASN A 36 -5.48 7.73 -7.46
N GLU A 37 -6.35 6.85 -7.97
CA GLU A 37 -7.32 7.18 -9.02
C GLU A 37 -8.18 8.39 -8.63
N ARG A 38 -8.71 8.42 -7.40
CA ARG A 38 -9.48 9.56 -6.89
C ARG A 38 -8.67 10.86 -6.89
N ARG A 39 -7.40 10.80 -6.49
CA ARG A 39 -6.51 11.96 -6.40
C ARG A 39 -6.08 12.46 -7.77
N ASP A 40 -5.86 11.56 -8.71
CA ASP A 40 -5.51 11.90 -10.09
C ASP A 40 -6.67 12.63 -10.80
N GLN A 41 -7.90 12.44 -10.31
CA GLN A 41 -9.10 13.18 -10.72
C GLN A 41 -9.36 14.47 -9.90
N ASP A 42 -8.48 14.83 -8.95
CA ASP A 42 -8.66 15.94 -7.99
C ASP A 42 -9.98 15.89 -7.18
N ARG A 43 -10.58 14.70 -7.04
CA ARG A 43 -11.86 14.53 -6.34
C ARG A 43 -11.67 14.35 -4.85
N SER A 44 -12.55 14.95 -4.05
CA SER A 44 -12.51 14.74 -2.61
C SER A 44 -13.09 13.37 -2.22
N LEU A 45 -12.74 12.87 -1.03
CA LEU A 45 -13.39 11.70 -0.44
C LEU A 45 -14.90 11.88 -0.34
N ASP A 46 -15.37 13.10 -0.08
CA ASP A 46 -16.78 13.40 0.10
C ASP A 46 -17.55 13.27 -1.23
N ASP A 47 -16.95 13.70 -2.33
CA ASP A 47 -17.57 13.62 -3.67
C ASP A 47 -17.77 12.18 -4.13
N VAL A 48 -16.80 11.30 -3.88
CA VAL A 48 -16.89 9.88 -4.24
C VAL A 48 -17.81 9.13 -3.27
N ALA A 49 -17.71 9.41 -1.97
CA ALA A 49 -18.56 8.76 -0.97
C ALA A 49 -20.05 9.06 -1.20
N ARG A 50 -20.39 10.32 -1.52
CA ARG A 50 -21.75 10.72 -1.91
C ARG A 50 -22.23 9.99 -3.17
N ALA A 51 -21.39 9.85 -4.19
CA ALA A 51 -21.75 9.16 -5.42
C ALA A 51 -22.11 7.67 -5.22
N VAL A 52 -21.58 7.04 -4.18
CA VAL A 52 -21.82 5.62 -3.86
C VAL A 52 -22.83 5.44 -2.70
N GLY A 53 -23.33 6.54 -2.12
CA GLY A 53 -24.25 6.48 -0.99
C GLY A 53 -23.61 5.94 0.31
N MET A 54 -22.31 6.17 0.52
CA MET A 54 -21.60 5.75 1.71
C MET A 54 -21.03 6.93 2.52
N SER A 55 -20.59 6.68 3.74
CA SER A 55 -19.95 7.73 4.54
C SER A 55 -18.51 8.01 4.06
N LYS A 56 -18.10 9.28 4.15
CA LYS A 56 -16.71 9.71 3.90
C LYS A 56 -15.71 8.92 4.75
N GLN A 57 -16.07 8.64 6.01
CA GLN A 57 -15.25 7.83 6.91
C GLN A 57 -15.04 6.43 6.36
N TYR A 58 -16.10 5.76 5.90
CA TYR A 58 -16.02 4.40 5.38
C TYR A 58 -15.13 4.32 4.13
N LEU A 59 -15.31 5.24 3.17
CA LEU A 59 -14.42 5.31 2.00
C LEU A 59 -12.96 5.54 2.41
N SER A 60 -12.72 6.40 3.40
CA SER A 60 -11.38 6.65 3.91
C SER A 60 -10.77 5.39 4.56
N GLU A 61 -11.55 4.61 5.32
CA GLU A 61 -11.14 3.30 5.86
C GLU A 61 -10.76 2.30 4.76
N ILE A 62 -11.52 2.27 3.66
CA ILE A 62 -11.22 1.45 2.48
C ILE A 62 -9.90 1.90 1.83
N GLU A 63 -9.73 3.19 1.52
CA GLU A 63 -8.53 3.72 0.87
C GLU A 63 -7.24 3.52 1.67
N ARG A 64 -7.34 3.33 2.98
CA ARG A 64 -6.20 3.07 3.88
C ARG A 64 -6.01 1.58 4.17
N GLY A 65 -6.80 0.70 3.55
CA GLY A 65 -6.74 -0.74 3.76
C GLY A 65 -7.08 -1.16 5.19
N ARG A 66 -7.95 -0.41 5.88
CA ARG A 66 -8.42 -0.73 7.24
C ARG A 66 -9.72 -1.54 7.25
N LYS A 67 -10.43 -1.59 6.12
CA LYS A 67 -11.63 -2.40 5.92
C LYS A 67 -11.47 -3.28 4.68
N ASP A 68 -12.08 -4.45 4.73
CA ASP A 68 -12.25 -5.35 3.60
C ASP A 68 -13.65 -5.11 3.00
N PRO A 69 -13.79 -4.24 1.97
CA PRO A 69 -15.06 -4.01 1.30
C PRO A 69 -15.53 -5.27 0.56
N SER A 70 -16.84 -5.44 0.41
CA SER A 70 -17.39 -6.48 -0.47
C SER A 70 -17.09 -6.17 -1.94
N SER A 71 -17.23 -7.17 -2.81
CA SER A 71 -17.06 -7.03 -4.25
C SER A 71 -18.01 -5.99 -4.85
N GLU A 72 -19.25 -5.90 -4.35
CA GLU A 72 -20.25 -4.91 -4.79
C GLU A 72 -19.83 -3.49 -4.42
N ILE A 73 -19.28 -3.30 -3.22
CA ILE A 73 -18.77 -1.99 -2.78
C ILE A 73 -17.56 -1.57 -3.61
N LEU A 74 -16.62 -2.49 -3.85
CA LEU A 74 -15.47 -2.22 -4.74
C LEU A 74 -15.93 -1.83 -6.14
N GLY A 75 -16.85 -2.60 -6.73
CA GLY A 75 -17.44 -2.30 -8.04
C GLY A 75 -18.10 -0.93 -8.08
N SER A 76 -18.85 -0.57 -7.04
CA SER A 76 -19.54 0.73 -6.97
C SER A 76 -18.56 1.90 -6.85
N VAL A 77 -17.47 1.76 -6.09
CA VAL A 77 -16.42 2.79 -6.00
C VAL A 77 -15.65 2.91 -7.31
N CYS A 78 -15.31 1.80 -7.97
CA CYS A 78 -14.66 1.80 -9.29
C CYS A 78 -15.55 2.52 -10.31
N ASN A 79 -16.84 2.17 -10.37
CA ASN A 79 -17.80 2.83 -11.24
C ASN A 79 -17.92 4.32 -10.95
N ALA A 80 -17.97 4.72 -9.68
CA ALA A 80 -18.02 6.12 -9.30
C ALA A 80 -16.75 6.90 -9.70
N LEU A 81 -15.61 6.22 -9.83
CA LEU A 81 -14.35 6.75 -10.35
C LEU A 81 -14.20 6.61 -11.87
N GLY A 82 -15.20 6.09 -12.60
CA GLY A 82 -15.10 5.88 -14.05
C GLY A 82 -14.07 4.82 -14.45
N MET A 83 -13.75 3.91 -13.54
CA MET A 83 -12.73 2.86 -13.68
C MET A 83 -13.41 1.47 -13.75
N PRO A 84 -13.02 0.59 -14.68
CA PRO A 84 -13.43 -0.81 -14.66
C PRO A 84 -12.70 -1.58 -13.55
N VAL A 85 -13.33 -2.63 -12.99
CA VAL A 85 -12.75 -3.43 -11.90
C VAL A 85 -11.51 -4.18 -12.37
N GLU A 86 -11.46 -4.57 -13.62
CA GLU A 86 -10.31 -5.19 -14.28
C GLU A 86 -9.07 -4.31 -14.15
N GLN A 87 -9.22 -2.99 -14.35
CA GLN A 87 -8.12 -2.04 -14.19
C GLN A 87 -7.65 -1.95 -12.73
N LEU A 88 -8.57 -2.00 -11.75
CA LEU A 88 -8.20 -2.08 -10.33
C LEU A 88 -7.36 -3.34 -10.03
N LEU A 89 -7.79 -4.50 -10.54
CA LEU A 89 -7.11 -5.78 -10.34
C LEU A 89 -5.72 -5.78 -10.98
N GLU A 90 -5.62 -5.36 -12.24
CA GLU A 90 -4.34 -5.25 -12.95
C GLU A 90 -3.36 -4.33 -12.22
N GLN A 91 -3.83 -3.15 -11.81
CA GLN A 91 -3.03 -2.20 -11.05
C GLN A 91 -2.61 -2.75 -9.69
N GLY A 92 -3.48 -3.56 -9.05
CA GLY A 92 -3.17 -4.25 -7.81
C GLY A 92 -2.07 -5.30 -7.99
N ILE A 93 -2.18 -6.13 -9.03
CA ILE A 93 -1.16 -7.13 -9.39
C ILE A 93 0.19 -6.45 -9.64
N ARG A 94 0.22 -5.38 -10.45
CA ARG A 94 1.44 -4.60 -10.70
C ARG A 94 2.10 -4.11 -9.42
N ARG A 95 1.32 -3.56 -8.47
CA ARG A 95 1.83 -3.09 -7.17
C ARG A 95 2.36 -4.23 -6.30
N MET A 96 1.69 -5.37 -6.26
CA MET A 96 2.16 -6.55 -5.51
C MET A 96 3.48 -7.09 -6.08
N SER A 97 3.58 -7.18 -7.42
CA SER A 97 4.81 -7.61 -8.09
C SER A 97 5.97 -6.66 -7.83
N ALA A 98 5.73 -5.34 -7.87
CA ALA A 98 6.74 -4.34 -7.54
C ALA A 98 7.20 -4.43 -6.08
N HIS A 99 6.29 -4.67 -5.14
CA HIS A 99 6.64 -4.84 -3.72
C HIS A 99 7.49 -6.10 -3.48
N ARG A 100 7.19 -7.20 -4.19
CA ARG A 100 8.00 -8.43 -4.14
C ARG A 100 9.43 -8.19 -4.64
N ALA A 101 9.58 -7.47 -5.75
CA ALA A 101 10.90 -7.14 -6.31
C ALA A 101 11.78 -6.35 -5.31
N ILE A 102 11.19 -5.37 -4.62
CA ILE A 102 11.88 -4.59 -3.57
C ILE A 102 12.32 -5.50 -2.41
N GLY A 103 11.45 -6.43 -1.98
CA GLY A 103 11.79 -7.40 -0.94
C GLY A 103 12.95 -8.33 -1.35
N THR A 104 13.00 -8.75 -2.62
CA THR A 104 14.08 -9.61 -3.15
C THR A 104 15.42 -8.86 -3.25
N THR A 105 15.44 -7.62 -3.73
CA THR A 105 16.69 -6.82 -3.84
C THR A 105 17.35 -6.58 -2.48
N GLN A 106 16.55 -6.40 -1.42
CA GLN A 106 17.08 -6.29 -0.05
C GLN A 106 17.69 -7.59 0.47
N GLN A 107 17.17 -8.76 0.08
CA GLN A 107 17.74 -10.06 0.47
C GLN A 107 19.11 -10.31 -0.17
N THR A 108 19.26 -10.05 -1.47
CA THR A 108 20.55 -10.24 -2.18
C THR A 108 21.65 -9.33 -1.63
N THR A 109 21.30 -8.11 -1.24
CA THR A 109 22.27 -7.14 -0.67
C THR A 109 22.72 -7.54 0.75
N VAL A 110 21.85 -8.16 1.55
CA VAL A 110 22.20 -8.65 2.89
C VAL A 110 23.10 -9.89 2.80
N GLU A 111 22.82 -10.83 1.90
CA GLU A 111 23.65 -12.03 1.72
C GLU A 111 25.06 -11.71 1.19
N LEU A 112 25.20 -10.79 0.23
CA LEU A 112 26.53 -10.40 -0.29
C LEU A 112 27.41 -9.64 0.71
N ARG A 113 26.85 -9.09 1.79
CA ARG A 113 27.62 -8.40 2.84
C ARG A 113 28.00 -9.33 4.01
N ALA A 114 27.44 -10.53 4.05
CA ALA A 114 27.68 -11.53 5.10
C ALA A 114 28.70 -12.61 4.69
N ALA A 115 29.25 -12.54 3.46
CA ALA A 115 30.31 -13.39 2.92
C ALA A 115 31.60 -12.58 2.75
#